data_AF-A0A1W1XEF6-F1
#
_entry.id   AF-A0A1W1XEF6-F1
#
_cell.length_a   1.000
_cell.length_b   1.000
_cell.length_c   1.000
_cell.angle_alpha   90.00
_cell.angle_beta   90.00
_cell.angle_gamma   90.00
#
_symmetry.space_group_name_H-M   'P 1'
#
loop_
_entity.id
_entity.type
_entity.pdbx_description
1 polymer ?
#
loop_
_entity_poly.entity_id
_entity_poly.type
_entity_poly.pdbx_seq_one_letter_code
_entity_poly.pdbx_strand_id
1 'polypeptide(L)'
;MRKFLNAVTVMLSVVALLGLCGVSQAAVSASMGSSNYKAGDLVTIEGKIEPGQDLYVAVASQTTFAPKDTQGVHETKRLAKEAKKRGFSKDTSIPVLYYMITTRPEKFGKITVKRFGGPSFFTQGGKRGLYKTTMFKLSKFDDLDPSILPYLGPIQTKEEWNFYKFAHESNYGINTIVKEATKKGKVTIFARSVLTDHAKSGNYWDKGTTIQLDKNTGAFKVTFKSFRHTPPDTKFDVYVNGTKVGAYNVQGNGFWLAKGFRYMNPLWITIGAILVGAYFSMIGAAGGMLMAAFQVIVVQTAGPIGINAANVLRPSNMALTLFSPLGSFYRYAAVEKRVAWPVGISFGVGIFIGSIWLGKYATQYLPLKTYKEWLAILVVLMGIRTLYELTPAVMEKRKNIKAMVKKFNEEVARAKAEGRAAQMGRIEPVKSGLTDYRFKFWGEEFQINPLLFGILGLLIGVVSRSFGIGGGFLLVPAMTTLGALPMYVAVPVSLIGTCFSSIGAFLGYLLNGYLPDLWLAIAIIIGGFVGGMLGSRLQKLFSEKTLKWVLAITLFFLFFRFFKIEIWI
;
A
#
# COMPACT_ATOMS: atom_id res chain seq x y z
N MET A 1 54.27 49.72 -49.13
CA MET A 1 54.13 49.18 -47.75
C MET A 1 53.17 49.98 -46.86
N ARG A 2 53.25 51.31 -46.76
CA ARG A 2 52.37 52.11 -45.87
C ARG A 2 50.85 51.95 -46.08
N LYS A 3 50.38 51.87 -47.33
CA LYS A 3 48.94 51.67 -47.62
C LYS A 3 48.42 50.27 -47.24
N PHE A 4 49.29 49.25 -47.28
CA PHE A 4 48.94 47.89 -46.91
C PHE A 4 48.88 47.71 -45.38
N LEU A 5 49.80 48.36 -44.65
CA LEU A 5 49.74 48.39 -43.19
C LEU A 5 48.44 49.07 -42.70
N ASN A 6 48.07 50.22 -43.25
CA ASN A 6 46.85 50.93 -42.82
C ASN A 6 45.57 50.13 -43.08
N ALA A 7 45.49 49.38 -44.19
CA ALA A 7 44.35 48.51 -44.47
C ALA A 7 44.25 47.35 -43.46
N VAL A 8 45.39 46.76 -43.08
CA VAL A 8 45.45 45.70 -42.06
C VAL A 8 45.11 46.24 -40.67
N THR A 9 45.52 47.47 -40.32
CA THR A 9 45.18 48.09 -39.04
C THR A 9 43.69 48.44 -38.94
N VAL A 10 43.07 48.91 -40.03
CA VAL A 10 41.62 49.17 -40.09
C VAL A 10 40.83 47.86 -40.02
N MET A 11 41.30 46.80 -40.68
CA MET A 11 40.66 45.47 -40.62
C MET A 11 40.77 44.85 -39.21
N LEU A 12 41.93 44.99 -38.55
CA LEU A 12 42.12 44.52 -37.16
C LEU A 12 41.28 45.31 -36.14
N SER A 13 41.08 46.62 -36.36
CA SER A 13 40.24 47.43 -35.48
C SER A 13 38.74 47.17 -35.70
N VAL A 14 38.31 46.86 -36.92
CA VAL A 14 36.93 46.40 -37.19
C VAL A 14 36.67 45.00 -36.63
N VAL A 15 37.65 44.09 -36.68
CA VAL A 15 37.55 42.76 -36.04
C VAL A 15 37.59 42.88 -34.50
N ALA A 16 38.35 43.83 -33.95
CA ALA A 16 38.35 44.11 -32.50
C ALA A 16 37.03 44.76 -32.02
N LEU A 17 36.41 45.64 -32.83
CA LEU A 17 35.08 46.18 -32.52
C LEU A 17 33.96 45.14 -32.67
N LEU A 18 34.05 44.23 -33.64
CA LEU A 18 33.09 43.12 -33.79
C LEU A 18 33.29 42.02 -32.74
N GLY A 19 34.50 41.89 -32.16
CA GLY A 19 34.79 40.98 -31.06
C GLY A 19 34.33 41.47 -29.67
N LEU A 20 33.89 42.73 -29.56
CA LEU A 20 33.42 43.34 -28.30
C LEU A 20 31.88 43.44 -28.21
N CYS A 21 31.14 43.07 -29.25
CA CYS A 21 29.71 42.76 -29.14
C CYS A 21 29.51 41.30 -28.69
N GLY A 22 30.11 40.94 -27.55
CA GLY A 22 29.61 39.82 -26.79
C GLY A 22 28.20 40.17 -26.33
N VAL A 23 27.21 39.38 -26.75
CA VAL A 23 25.87 39.44 -26.17
C VAL A 23 26.04 39.32 -24.65
N SER A 24 25.81 40.43 -23.96
CA SER A 24 25.67 40.44 -22.51
C SER A 24 24.48 39.55 -22.17
N GLN A 25 24.74 38.28 -21.87
CA GLN A 25 23.78 37.47 -21.11
C GLN A 25 23.72 38.12 -19.73
N ALA A 26 22.65 38.84 -19.45
CA ALA A 26 22.40 39.32 -18.10
C ALA A 26 22.23 38.08 -17.23
N ALA A 27 23.20 37.85 -16.36
CA ALA A 27 23.31 36.60 -15.61
C ALA A 27 22.11 36.43 -14.68
N VAL A 28 21.40 35.31 -14.83
CA VAL A 28 20.43 34.85 -13.82
C VAL A 28 21.15 34.78 -12.47
N SER A 29 20.71 35.60 -11.52
CA SER A 29 21.26 35.59 -10.16
C SER A 29 20.16 35.13 -9.22
N ALA A 30 20.38 34.02 -8.52
CA ALA A 30 19.42 33.53 -7.53
C ALA A 30 20.14 32.94 -6.33
N SER A 31 19.50 33.04 -5.18
CA SER A 31 19.97 32.48 -3.91
C SER A 31 18.85 31.66 -3.26
N MET A 32 19.28 30.67 -2.49
CA MET A 32 18.39 29.87 -1.66
C MET A 32 18.20 30.55 -0.31
N GLY A 33 16.98 30.53 0.24
CA GLY A 33 16.73 31.04 1.59
C GLY A 33 17.44 30.23 2.69
N SER A 34 17.77 28.97 2.42
CA SER A 34 18.59 28.09 3.27
C SER A 34 19.22 26.98 2.43
N SER A 35 20.33 26.41 2.91
CA SER A 35 20.96 25.21 2.33
C SER A 35 20.38 23.90 2.90
N ASN A 36 19.70 23.97 4.05
CA ASN A 36 19.10 22.82 4.73
C ASN A 36 17.65 23.12 5.12
N TYR A 37 16.75 22.20 4.77
CA TYR A 37 15.34 22.22 5.11
C TYR A 37 14.94 20.89 5.74
N LYS A 38 13.88 20.83 6.54
CA LYS A 38 13.27 19.56 6.95
C LYS A 38 12.19 19.15 5.95
N ALA A 39 11.92 17.85 5.86
CA ALA A 39 10.85 17.35 5.01
C ALA A 39 9.50 18.00 5.35
N GLY A 40 8.88 18.64 4.36
CA GLY A 40 7.63 19.38 4.50
C GLY A 40 7.78 20.86 4.79
N ASP A 41 9.00 21.39 4.92
CA ASP A 41 9.25 22.82 5.09
C ASP A 41 8.96 23.60 3.80
N LEU A 42 8.77 24.92 3.96
CA LEU A 42 8.71 25.87 2.85
C LEU A 42 10.12 26.15 2.35
N VAL A 43 10.36 25.85 1.08
CA VAL A 43 11.60 26.19 0.37
C VAL A 43 11.40 27.54 -0.30
N THR A 44 12.37 28.43 -0.14
CA THR A 44 12.35 29.80 -0.66
C THR A 44 13.52 30.00 -1.62
N ILE A 45 13.21 30.52 -2.81
CA ILE A 45 14.16 30.81 -3.89
C ILE A 45 13.92 32.25 -4.33
N GLU A 46 14.94 33.07 -4.27
CA GLU A 46 14.85 34.51 -4.56
C GLU A 46 15.97 34.91 -5.52
N GLY A 47 15.72 35.90 -6.36
CA GLY A 47 16.72 36.30 -7.34
C GLY A 47 16.24 37.35 -8.31
N LYS A 48 17.02 37.53 -9.38
CA LYS A 48 16.71 38.34 -10.54
C LYS A 48 16.89 37.53 -11.82
N ILE A 49 15.90 37.60 -12.69
CA ILE A 49 15.96 37.19 -14.09
C ILE A 49 15.99 38.43 -14.99
N GLU A 50 16.17 38.24 -16.29
CA GLU A 50 16.09 39.37 -17.22
C GLU A 50 14.68 40.01 -17.19
N PRO A 51 14.59 41.36 -17.13
CA PRO A 51 13.31 42.06 -17.20
C PRO A 51 12.44 41.62 -18.39
N GLY A 52 11.13 41.53 -18.16
CA GLY A 52 10.16 41.09 -19.15
C GLY A 52 10.04 39.57 -19.35
N GLN A 53 11.02 38.77 -18.89
CA GLN A 53 10.94 37.31 -19.01
C GLN A 53 9.87 36.68 -18.10
N ASP A 54 9.35 35.54 -18.53
CA ASP A 54 8.56 34.67 -17.67
C ASP A 54 9.50 33.82 -16.79
N LEU A 55 9.00 33.41 -15.62
CA LEU A 55 9.79 32.69 -14.62
C LEU A 55 9.59 31.18 -14.75
N TYR A 56 10.69 30.44 -14.79
CA TYR A 56 10.73 28.98 -14.79
C TYR A 56 11.75 28.51 -13.75
N VAL A 57 11.28 27.85 -12.70
CA VAL A 57 12.12 27.30 -11.64
C VAL A 57 11.94 25.78 -11.62
N ALA A 58 12.95 25.05 -12.10
CA ALA A 58 12.98 23.59 -12.02
C ALA A 58 13.72 23.17 -10.75
N VAL A 59 13.05 22.40 -9.90
CA VAL A 59 13.62 21.83 -8.68
C VAL A 59 13.59 20.32 -8.80
N ALA A 60 14.76 19.68 -8.81
CA ALA A 60 14.89 18.26 -9.10
C ALA A 60 15.72 17.54 -8.05
N SER A 61 15.23 16.41 -7.55
CA SER A 61 16.01 15.56 -6.64
C SER A 61 17.22 14.98 -7.37
N GLN A 62 18.39 15.01 -6.73
CA GLN A 62 19.59 14.33 -7.23
C GLN A 62 19.41 12.80 -7.25
N THR A 63 18.54 12.29 -6.38
CA THR A 63 18.08 10.89 -6.46
C THR A 63 17.24 10.71 -7.72
N THR A 64 17.73 9.86 -8.62
CA THR A 64 17.04 9.50 -9.86
C THR A 64 16.58 8.03 -9.82
N PHE A 65 15.72 7.67 -10.76
CA PHE A 65 15.27 6.30 -10.95
C PHE A 65 15.17 6.00 -12.44
N ALA A 66 15.75 4.87 -12.84
CA ALA A 66 15.57 4.24 -14.14
C ALA A 66 14.83 2.89 -13.98
N PRO A 67 14.10 2.41 -15.00
CA PRO A 67 13.39 1.13 -14.92
C PRO A 67 14.28 -0.07 -14.58
N LYS A 68 15.58 -0.02 -14.89
CA LYS A 68 16.56 -1.06 -14.52
C LYS A 68 16.86 -1.13 -13.02
N ASP A 69 16.61 -0.07 -12.25
CA ASP A 69 16.94 0.01 -10.83
C ASP A 69 15.94 -0.76 -9.95
N THR A 70 14.81 -1.20 -10.51
CA THR A 70 13.86 -2.02 -9.77
C THR A 70 14.40 -3.43 -9.52
N GLN A 71 14.27 -3.89 -8.27
CA GLN A 71 14.57 -5.27 -7.88
C GLN A 71 13.33 -6.16 -7.85
N GLY A 72 12.13 -5.61 -8.12
CA GLY A 72 10.88 -6.35 -8.01
C GLY A 72 10.56 -7.15 -9.27
N VAL A 73 10.39 -8.47 -9.16
CA VAL A 73 10.12 -9.37 -10.29
C VAL A 73 8.89 -8.95 -11.11
N HIS A 74 7.83 -8.49 -10.43
CA HIS A 74 6.63 -7.98 -11.10
C HIS A 74 6.85 -6.60 -11.72
N GLU A 75 7.60 -5.74 -11.02
CA GLU A 75 7.92 -4.40 -11.45
C GLU A 75 8.79 -4.38 -12.71
N THR A 76 9.82 -5.23 -12.78
CA THR A 76 10.69 -5.35 -13.96
C THR A 76 9.87 -5.66 -15.22
N LYS A 77 8.97 -6.66 -15.15
CA LYS A 77 8.13 -7.04 -16.30
C LYS A 77 7.16 -5.93 -16.69
N ARG A 78 6.55 -5.27 -15.69
CA ARG A 78 5.55 -4.23 -15.94
C ARG A 78 6.16 -2.95 -16.47
N LEU A 79 7.29 -2.50 -15.91
CA LEU A 79 8.01 -1.32 -16.39
C LEU A 79 8.54 -1.55 -17.80
N ALA A 80 9.08 -2.74 -18.13
CA ALA A 80 9.49 -3.05 -19.51
C ALA A 80 8.31 -2.98 -20.50
N LYS A 81 7.11 -3.40 -20.09
CA LYS A 81 5.91 -3.27 -20.93
C LYS A 81 5.48 -1.82 -21.13
N GLU A 82 5.52 -1.00 -20.08
CA GLU A 82 5.17 0.42 -20.17
C GLU A 82 6.22 1.21 -20.95
N ALA A 83 7.51 0.89 -20.80
CA ALA A 83 8.62 1.46 -21.56
C ALA A 83 8.38 1.35 -23.08
N LYS A 84 8.12 0.13 -23.56
CA LYS A 84 7.76 -0.13 -24.97
C LYS A 84 6.51 0.63 -25.42
N LYS A 85 5.50 0.73 -24.55
CA LYS A 85 4.22 1.37 -24.88
C LYS A 85 4.30 2.90 -24.93
N ARG A 86 5.18 3.50 -24.13
CA ARG A 86 5.22 4.94 -23.86
C ARG A 86 6.43 5.64 -24.47
N GLY A 87 7.39 4.89 -25.03
CA GLY A 87 8.55 5.46 -25.72
C GLY A 87 9.62 5.95 -24.75
N PHE A 88 10.04 5.09 -23.83
CA PHE A 88 11.25 5.26 -23.01
C PHE A 88 11.98 3.92 -22.89
N SER A 89 13.26 3.93 -22.54
CA SER A 89 14.11 2.73 -22.42
C SER A 89 14.27 2.29 -20.96
N LYS A 90 15.02 1.21 -20.73
CA LYS A 90 15.34 0.75 -19.37
C LYS A 90 16.38 1.64 -18.67
N ASP A 91 17.12 2.40 -19.46
CA ASP A 91 18.21 3.26 -19.02
C ASP A 91 17.78 4.71 -18.84
N THR A 92 16.63 5.10 -19.42
CA THR A 92 16.02 6.41 -19.20
C THR A 92 15.82 6.64 -17.71
N SER A 93 16.49 7.66 -17.17
CA SER A 93 16.44 8.02 -15.75
C SER A 93 15.77 9.37 -15.57
N ILE A 94 14.97 9.51 -14.52
CA ILE A 94 14.36 10.79 -14.15
C ILE A 94 14.58 11.07 -12.66
N PRO A 95 14.60 12.34 -12.24
CA PRO A 95 14.49 12.69 -10.83
C PRO A 95 13.24 12.08 -10.21
N VAL A 96 13.37 11.50 -9.03
CA VAL A 96 12.23 10.88 -8.31
C VAL A 96 11.21 11.94 -7.89
N LEU A 97 11.69 13.10 -7.44
CA LEU A 97 10.89 14.28 -7.12
C LEU A 97 11.31 15.43 -8.03
N TYR A 98 10.35 16.02 -8.72
CA TYR A 98 10.59 17.12 -9.65
C TYR A 98 9.42 18.11 -9.63
N TYR A 99 9.75 19.38 -9.52
CA TYR A 99 8.80 20.48 -9.51
C TYR A 99 9.19 21.52 -10.56
N MET A 100 8.25 21.87 -11.43
CA MET A 100 8.36 23.00 -12.35
C MET A 100 7.48 24.13 -11.84
N ILE A 101 8.07 25.16 -11.23
CA ILE A 101 7.34 26.30 -10.68
C ILE A 101 7.41 27.45 -11.68
N THR A 102 6.27 27.95 -12.13
CA THR A 102 6.23 28.92 -13.24
C THR A 102 5.04 29.88 -13.19
N THR A 103 5.23 31.05 -13.80
CA THR A 103 4.14 32.00 -14.10
C THR A 103 3.30 31.57 -15.32
N ARG A 104 3.77 30.60 -16.12
CA ARG A 104 3.15 30.13 -17.38
C ARG A 104 2.92 28.61 -17.39
N PRO A 105 2.11 28.06 -16.46
CA PRO A 105 1.87 26.62 -16.40
C PRO A 105 1.25 26.05 -17.69
N GLU A 106 0.45 26.84 -18.41
CA GLU A 106 -0.22 26.46 -19.67
C GLU A 106 0.72 25.97 -20.77
N LYS A 107 2.02 26.33 -20.72
CA LYS A 107 3.01 25.86 -21.68
C LYS A 107 3.39 24.38 -21.49
N PHE A 108 3.15 23.82 -20.30
CA PHE A 108 3.54 22.44 -19.96
C PHE A 108 2.37 21.45 -20.07
N GLY A 109 1.15 21.93 -20.21
CA GLY A 109 -0.04 21.09 -20.16
C GLY A 109 -1.33 21.88 -20.01
N LYS A 110 -2.42 21.16 -19.71
CA LYS A 110 -3.75 21.75 -19.58
C LYS A 110 -4.53 21.14 -18.44
N ILE A 111 -5.39 21.96 -17.85
CA ILE A 111 -6.35 21.50 -16.84
C ILE A 111 -7.44 20.69 -17.55
N THR A 112 -7.68 19.48 -17.06
CA THR A 112 -8.70 18.58 -17.61
C THR A 112 -9.55 17.99 -16.49
N VAL A 113 -10.78 17.58 -16.83
CA VAL A 113 -11.66 16.90 -15.89
C VAL A 113 -11.32 15.41 -15.85
N LYS A 114 -10.93 14.92 -14.67
CA LYS A 114 -10.82 13.49 -14.35
C LYS A 114 -12.11 13.02 -13.70
N ARG A 115 -12.75 12.03 -14.31
CA ARG A 115 -13.87 11.30 -13.70
C ARG A 115 -13.36 10.07 -12.97
N PHE A 116 -13.88 9.85 -11.78
CA PHE A 116 -13.61 8.70 -10.94
C PHE A 116 -14.89 8.43 -10.15
N GLY A 117 -15.24 7.19 -9.84
CA GLY A 117 -16.48 6.91 -9.12
C GLY A 117 -17.21 5.73 -9.71
N GLY A 118 -17.50 4.70 -8.92
CA GLY A 118 -18.47 3.67 -9.28
C GLY A 118 -17.88 2.35 -9.80
N PRO A 119 -18.74 1.34 -10.01
CA PRO A 119 -18.32 -0.01 -10.36
C PRO A 119 -17.44 -0.07 -11.62
N SER A 120 -16.53 -1.05 -11.68
CA SER A 120 -15.57 -1.22 -12.78
C SER A 120 -16.22 -1.37 -14.16
N PHE A 121 -17.42 -1.93 -14.23
CA PHE A 121 -18.20 -2.07 -15.46
C PHE A 121 -18.84 -0.75 -15.92
N PHE A 122 -19.05 0.21 -15.03
CA PHE A 122 -19.63 1.53 -15.36
C PHE A 122 -18.58 2.56 -15.79
N THR A 123 -17.33 2.38 -15.37
CA THR A 123 -16.30 3.44 -15.43
C THR A 123 -15.47 3.48 -16.71
N GLN A 124 -15.67 2.55 -17.65
CA GLN A 124 -15.15 2.52 -19.04
C GLN A 124 -13.82 3.28 -19.27
N GLY A 125 -12.76 2.93 -18.54
CA GLY A 125 -11.42 3.51 -18.71
C GLY A 125 -11.26 4.97 -18.26
N GLY A 126 -12.09 5.45 -17.33
CA GLY A 126 -12.05 6.82 -16.81
C GLY A 126 -12.88 7.84 -17.60
N LYS A 127 -13.58 7.39 -18.66
CA LYS A 127 -14.53 8.24 -19.42
C LYS A 127 -15.86 8.45 -18.70
N ARG A 128 -16.22 7.52 -17.81
CA ARG A 128 -17.43 7.55 -16.99
C ARG A 128 -17.05 7.41 -15.51
N GLY A 129 -17.71 8.14 -14.64
CA GLY A 129 -17.48 8.10 -13.20
C GLY A 129 -18.47 8.98 -12.46
N LEU A 130 -18.88 8.55 -11.26
CA LEU A 130 -19.87 9.24 -10.43
C LEU A 130 -19.38 10.61 -9.93
N TYR A 131 -18.06 10.75 -9.73
CA TYR A 131 -17.44 11.98 -9.26
C TYR A 131 -16.52 12.57 -10.33
N LYS A 132 -16.37 13.90 -10.29
CA LYS A 132 -15.46 14.66 -11.14
C LYS A 132 -14.51 15.50 -10.31
N THR A 133 -13.29 15.65 -10.79
CA THR A 133 -12.31 16.61 -10.28
C THR A 133 -11.44 17.11 -11.42
N THR A 134 -10.73 18.21 -11.21
CA THR A 134 -9.74 18.71 -12.16
C THR A 134 -8.39 18.07 -11.91
N MET A 135 -7.57 17.94 -12.96
CA MET A 135 -6.16 17.58 -12.87
C MET A 135 -5.36 18.35 -13.91
N PHE A 136 -4.11 18.65 -13.60
CA PHE A 136 -3.18 19.19 -14.59
C PHE A 136 -2.61 18.03 -15.41
N LYS A 137 -2.88 18.02 -16.72
CA LYS A 137 -2.46 16.97 -17.64
C LYS A 137 -1.33 17.50 -18.51
N LEU A 138 -0.18 16.84 -18.47
CA LEU A 138 1.04 17.22 -19.18
C LEU A 138 0.85 17.04 -20.69
N SER A 139 1.44 17.95 -21.47
CA SER A 139 1.52 17.86 -22.92
C SER A 139 2.40 16.68 -23.35
N LYS A 140 2.28 16.20 -24.59
CA LYS A 140 3.30 15.29 -25.14
C LYS A 140 4.55 16.10 -25.42
N PHE A 141 5.71 15.45 -25.49
CA PHE A 141 6.98 16.14 -25.77
C PHE A 141 6.90 16.95 -27.07
N ASP A 142 6.34 16.35 -28.13
CA ASP A 142 6.19 16.99 -29.45
C ASP A 142 5.16 18.16 -29.45
N ASP A 143 4.33 18.26 -28.41
CA ASP A 143 3.33 19.32 -28.24
C ASP A 143 3.81 20.44 -27.28
N LEU A 144 5.04 20.34 -26.75
CA LEU A 144 5.60 21.39 -25.88
C LEU A 144 6.06 22.57 -26.73
N ASP A 145 5.89 23.78 -26.20
CA ASP A 145 6.46 24.99 -26.79
C ASP A 145 7.99 24.85 -26.85
N PRO A 146 8.63 24.95 -28.03
CA PRO A 146 10.09 24.85 -28.15
C PRO A 146 10.83 25.84 -27.24
N SER A 147 10.20 26.97 -26.89
CA SER A 147 10.80 28.00 -26.02
C SER A 147 11.04 27.52 -24.59
N ILE A 148 10.36 26.48 -24.11
CA ILE A 148 10.47 26.00 -22.72
C ILE A 148 11.38 24.78 -22.56
N LEU A 149 11.78 24.13 -23.65
CA LEU A 149 12.65 22.94 -23.60
C LEU A 149 13.96 23.22 -22.83
N PRO A 150 14.63 24.37 -23.00
CA PRO A 150 15.85 24.67 -22.23
C PRO A 150 15.61 24.80 -20.72
N TYR A 151 14.37 25.06 -20.30
CA TYR A 151 14.04 25.35 -18.90
C TYR A 151 13.63 24.12 -18.11
N LEU A 152 13.56 22.93 -18.72
CA LEU A 152 13.14 21.69 -18.06
C LEU A 152 14.14 21.15 -17.02
N GLY A 153 15.31 21.77 -16.85
CA GLY A 153 16.32 21.36 -15.89
C GLY A 153 16.97 20.04 -16.32
N PRO A 154 16.97 18.98 -15.52
CA PRO A 154 17.61 17.71 -15.89
C PRO A 154 16.83 16.84 -16.89
N ILE A 155 15.58 17.19 -17.25
CA ILE A 155 14.77 16.42 -18.20
C ILE A 155 14.93 17.07 -19.58
N GLN A 156 15.82 16.54 -20.42
CA GLN A 156 16.22 17.20 -21.68
C GLN A 156 15.76 16.41 -22.92
N THR A 157 15.56 15.10 -22.77
CA THR A 157 15.23 14.23 -23.90
C THR A 157 13.75 13.86 -23.95
N LYS A 158 13.30 13.49 -25.14
CA LYS A 158 11.94 12.97 -25.38
C LYS A 158 11.63 11.73 -24.52
N GLU A 159 12.61 10.84 -24.36
CA GLU A 159 12.44 9.63 -23.54
C GLU A 159 12.25 9.99 -22.06
N GLU A 160 13.07 10.89 -21.52
CA GLU A 160 12.95 11.35 -20.13
C GLU A 160 11.62 12.03 -19.87
N TRP A 161 11.14 12.88 -20.79
CA TRP A 161 9.81 13.50 -20.66
C TRP A 161 8.68 12.47 -20.71
N ASN A 162 8.76 11.50 -21.62
CA ASN A 162 7.77 10.41 -21.70
C ASN A 162 7.75 9.58 -20.41
N PHE A 163 8.92 9.30 -19.84
CA PHE A 163 9.03 8.56 -18.59
C PHE A 163 8.53 9.39 -17.40
N TYR A 164 8.90 10.66 -17.32
CA TYR A 164 8.42 11.62 -16.33
C TYR A 164 6.89 11.71 -16.32
N LYS A 165 6.29 11.89 -17.49
CA LYS A 165 4.84 11.95 -17.66
C LYS A 165 4.15 10.65 -17.23
N PHE A 166 4.71 9.51 -17.61
CA PHE A 166 4.21 8.21 -17.15
C PHE A 166 4.29 8.08 -15.61
N ALA A 167 5.40 8.50 -15.02
CA ALA A 167 5.64 8.46 -13.59
C ALA A 167 4.64 9.34 -12.82
N HIS A 168 4.30 10.53 -13.36
CA HIS A 168 3.45 11.52 -12.68
C HIS A 168 1.95 11.38 -12.96
N GLU A 169 1.54 10.83 -14.10
CA GLU A 169 0.11 10.73 -14.46
C GLU A 169 -0.49 9.34 -14.20
N SER A 170 0.32 8.28 -14.19
CA SER A 170 -0.18 6.93 -14.06
C SER A 170 -0.23 6.48 -12.59
N ASN A 171 -1.33 5.84 -12.17
CA ASN A 171 -1.43 5.27 -10.82
C ASN A 171 -0.29 4.32 -10.47
N TYR A 172 0.30 3.65 -11.46
CA TYR A 172 1.42 2.75 -11.24
C TYR A 172 2.74 3.51 -11.08
N GLY A 173 3.03 4.46 -11.96
CA GLY A 173 4.20 5.33 -11.86
C GLY A 173 4.23 6.08 -10.53
N ILE A 174 3.11 6.67 -10.12
CA ILE A 174 3.01 7.43 -8.86
C ILE A 174 3.28 6.51 -7.66
N ASN A 175 2.67 5.33 -7.63
CA ASN A 175 2.80 4.40 -6.50
C ASN A 175 4.13 3.63 -6.48
N THR A 176 4.91 3.63 -7.57
CA THR A 176 6.15 2.86 -7.67
C THR A 176 7.38 3.77 -7.72
N ILE A 177 7.27 4.97 -8.29
CA ILE A 177 8.40 5.85 -8.61
C ILE A 177 8.31 7.15 -7.78
N VAL A 178 7.35 8.03 -8.10
CA VAL A 178 7.31 9.41 -7.57
C VAL A 178 6.93 9.47 -6.09
N LYS A 179 5.99 8.62 -5.66
CA LYS A 179 5.45 8.50 -4.29
C LYS A 179 4.73 9.74 -3.74
N GLU A 180 4.93 10.92 -4.29
CA GLU A 180 4.11 12.10 -4.03
C GLU A 180 2.85 12.08 -4.90
N ALA A 181 1.69 12.08 -4.25
CA ALA A 181 0.40 11.95 -4.92
C ALA A 181 -0.58 13.02 -4.45
N THR A 182 -1.17 13.74 -5.39
CA THR A 182 -2.30 14.62 -5.16
C THR A 182 -3.58 13.78 -5.16
N LYS A 183 -4.31 13.81 -4.03
CA LYS A 183 -5.48 12.94 -3.78
C LYS A 183 -6.75 13.74 -3.54
N LYS A 184 -7.89 13.16 -3.94
CA LYS A 184 -9.23 13.59 -3.50
C LYS A 184 -9.88 12.40 -2.80
N GLY A 185 -10.09 12.51 -1.49
CA GLY A 185 -10.39 11.34 -0.65
C GLY A 185 -9.27 10.30 -0.72
N LYS A 186 -9.62 9.03 -0.97
CA LYS A 186 -8.66 7.92 -1.15
C LYS A 186 -8.13 7.76 -2.57
N VAL A 187 -8.61 8.57 -3.52
CA VAL A 187 -8.30 8.41 -4.95
C VAL A 187 -7.10 9.27 -5.34
N THR A 188 -6.05 8.63 -5.85
CA THR A 188 -4.90 9.30 -6.47
C THR A 188 -5.30 9.89 -7.82
N ILE A 189 -5.10 11.20 -7.97
CA ILE A 189 -5.42 11.92 -9.20
C ILE A 189 -4.18 11.97 -10.11
N PHE A 190 -3.08 12.52 -9.63
CA PHE A 190 -1.78 12.61 -10.32
C PHE A 190 -0.70 12.99 -9.29
N ALA A 191 0.57 13.05 -9.68
CA ALA A 191 1.64 13.57 -8.85
C ALA A 191 1.82 15.08 -9.02
N ARG A 192 2.25 15.74 -7.95
CA ARG A 192 2.61 17.15 -7.98
C ARG A 192 3.79 17.35 -8.93
N SER A 193 3.66 18.26 -9.90
CA SER A 193 4.55 18.35 -11.07
C SER A 193 4.78 19.80 -11.47
N VAL A 194 3.84 20.39 -12.23
CA VAL A 194 3.88 21.80 -12.63
C VAL A 194 3.05 22.60 -11.64
N LEU A 195 3.64 23.67 -11.12
CA LEU A 195 3.09 24.50 -10.06
C LEU A 195 3.06 25.96 -10.47
N THR A 196 2.02 26.66 -10.05
CA THR A 196 1.93 28.11 -10.19
C THR A 196 1.48 28.75 -8.87
N ASP A 197 1.27 30.06 -8.87
CA ASP A 197 0.80 30.78 -7.69
C ASP A 197 -0.60 30.31 -7.27
N HIS A 198 -0.72 29.82 -6.04
CA HIS A 198 -1.97 29.28 -5.53
C HIS A 198 -3.07 30.33 -5.38
N ALA A 199 -2.72 31.58 -5.03
CA ALA A 199 -3.69 32.65 -4.89
C ALA A 199 -4.31 33.02 -6.24
N LYS A 200 -3.53 32.90 -7.34
CA LYS A 200 -4.02 33.12 -8.70
C LYS A 200 -4.78 31.91 -9.27
N SER A 201 -4.29 30.69 -9.05
CA SER A 201 -4.86 29.50 -9.69
C SER A 201 -6.07 28.92 -8.96
N GLY A 202 -6.12 29.04 -7.62
CA GLY A 202 -7.11 28.38 -6.76
C GLY A 202 -7.08 26.85 -6.79
N ASN A 203 -6.10 26.23 -7.47
CA ASN A 203 -6.06 24.78 -7.64
C ASN A 203 -5.43 24.06 -6.45
N TYR A 204 -6.03 22.94 -6.05
CA TYR A 204 -5.60 22.20 -4.86
C TYR A 204 -4.19 21.60 -4.93
N TRP A 205 -3.61 21.42 -6.13
CA TRP A 205 -2.22 20.95 -6.29
C TRP A 205 -1.17 22.06 -6.16
N ASP A 206 -1.59 23.32 -6.30
CA ASP A 206 -0.72 24.50 -6.12
C ASP A 206 -0.63 24.92 -4.65
N LYS A 207 -1.42 24.32 -3.76
CA LYS A 207 -1.49 24.71 -2.35
C LYS A 207 -0.10 24.71 -1.68
N GLY A 208 0.25 25.85 -1.09
CA GLY A 208 1.55 26.07 -0.47
C GLY A 208 2.64 26.46 -1.47
N THR A 209 2.28 26.95 -2.66
CA THR A 209 3.17 27.62 -3.62
C THR A 209 2.75 29.08 -3.80
N THR A 210 3.72 29.99 -3.73
CA THR A 210 3.56 31.44 -3.96
C THR A 210 4.64 31.91 -4.91
N ILE A 211 4.26 32.75 -5.89
CA ILE A 211 5.17 33.32 -6.88
C ILE A 211 4.99 34.83 -6.93
N GLN A 212 6.03 35.55 -6.54
CA GLN A 212 6.16 36.98 -6.72
C GLN A 212 7.20 37.22 -7.80
N LEU A 213 6.83 37.92 -8.87
CA LEU A 213 7.71 38.32 -9.95
C LEU A 213 7.36 39.75 -10.33
N ASP A 214 8.33 40.65 -10.20
CA ASP A 214 8.28 41.97 -10.78
C ASP A 214 8.86 41.90 -12.20
N LYS A 215 7.99 42.06 -13.21
CA LYS A 215 8.40 41.99 -14.61
C LYS A 215 9.25 43.17 -15.05
N ASN A 216 9.18 44.31 -14.37
CA ASN A 216 9.95 45.50 -14.74
C ASN A 216 11.39 45.39 -14.28
N THR A 217 11.61 44.86 -13.08
CA THR A 217 12.96 44.72 -12.49
C THR A 217 13.55 43.31 -12.67
N GLY A 218 12.73 42.33 -13.01
CA GLY A 218 13.11 40.92 -13.07
C GLY A 218 13.29 40.26 -11.69
N ALA A 219 13.05 41.00 -10.59
CA ALA A 219 13.16 40.47 -9.24
C ALA A 219 12.04 39.47 -8.95
N PHE A 220 12.38 38.32 -8.38
CA PHE A 220 11.42 37.28 -8.04
C PHE A 220 11.65 36.67 -6.66
N LYS A 221 10.57 36.15 -6.10
CA LYS A 221 10.52 35.35 -4.89
C LYS A 221 9.53 34.22 -5.07
N VAL A 222 10.02 33.00 -5.04
CA VAL A 222 9.22 31.78 -5.11
C VAL A 222 9.31 31.08 -3.77
N THR A 223 8.16 30.71 -3.22
CA THR A 223 8.10 29.80 -2.08
C THR A 223 7.24 28.60 -2.43
N PHE A 224 7.67 27.40 -2.05
CA PHE A 224 6.85 26.21 -2.20
C PHE A 224 7.08 25.21 -1.08
N LYS A 225 6.03 24.50 -0.68
CA LYS A 225 6.13 23.43 0.31
C LYS A 225 6.77 22.18 -0.29
N SER A 226 7.88 21.73 0.27
CA SER A 226 8.51 20.45 -0.10
C SER A 226 7.63 19.26 0.28
N PHE A 227 7.87 18.09 -0.31
CA PHE A 227 7.12 16.89 0.03
C PHE A 227 7.38 16.48 1.49
N ARG A 228 6.30 16.38 2.27
CA ARG A 228 6.37 16.02 3.71
C ARG A 228 6.97 14.63 4.00
N HIS A 229 7.13 13.80 2.98
CA HIS A 229 7.71 12.47 3.07
C HIS A 229 8.89 12.30 2.10
N THR A 230 9.56 13.41 1.75
CA THR A 230 10.89 13.35 1.15
C THR A 230 11.80 12.50 2.03
N PRO A 231 12.54 11.51 1.49
CA PRO A 231 13.48 10.71 2.27
C PRO A 231 14.52 11.59 2.99
N PRO A 232 15.05 11.14 4.15
CA PRO A 232 16.09 11.87 4.85
C PRO A 232 17.32 12.03 3.95
N ASP A 233 17.98 13.18 4.07
CA ASP A 233 19.21 13.53 3.35
C ASP A 233 19.05 13.53 1.81
N THR A 234 17.86 13.92 1.34
CA THR A 234 17.62 14.07 -0.10
C THR A 234 18.09 15.44 -0.57
N LYS A 235 19.05 15.44 -1.49
CA LYS A 235 19.56 16.67 -2.15
C LYS A 235 18.71 17.03 -3.36
N PHE A 236 18.54 18.33 -3.58
CA PHE A 236 17.85 18.90 -4.72
C PHE A 236 18.73 19.90 -5.43
N ASP A 237 18.75 19.84 -6.76
CA ASP A 237 19.29 20.88 -7.63
C ASP A 237 18.19 21.86 -8.02
N VAL A 238 18.55 23.15 -8.08
CA VAL A 238 17.64 24.24 -8.47
C VAL A 238 18.17 24.90 -9.73
N TYR A 239 17.29 25.01 -10.72
CA TYR A 239 17.53 25.68 -11.98
C TYR A 239 16.54 26.83 -12.14
N VAL A 240 17.01 28.00 -12.53
CA VAL A 240 16.18 29.18 -12.82
C VAL A 240 16.44 29.58 -14.26
N ASN A 241 15.37 29.61 -15.06
CA ASN A 241 15.40 29.87 -16.50
C ASN A 241 16.50 29.07 -17.24
N GLY A 242 16.67 27.79 -16.86
CA GLY A 242 17.63 26.86 -17.48
C GLY A 242 19.02 26.83 -16.84
N THR A 243 19.38 27.84 -16.05
CA THR A 243 20.70 27.91 -15.38
C THR A 243 20.64 27.29 -14.00
N LYS A 244 21.57 26.39 -13.66
CA LYS A 244 21.71 25.83 -12.31
C LYS A 244 22.20 26.91 -11.35
N VAL A 245 21.39 27.27 -10.36
CA VAL A 245 21.69 28.37 -9.42
C VAL A 245 22.17 27.88 -8.05
N GLY A 246 21.90 26.61 -7.72
CA GLY A 246 22.33 26.04 -6.45
C GLY A 246 21.74 24.68 -6.16
N ALA A 247 21.97 24.21 -4.94
CA ALA A 247 21.41 22.98 -4.42
C ALA A 247 21.07 23.15 -2.93
N TYR A 248 20.10 22.39 -2.45
CA TYR A 248 19.75 22.33 -1.02
C TYR A 248 19.51 20.89 -0.58
N ASN A 249 19.61 20.65 0.72
CA ASN A 249 19.37 19.35 1.33
C ASN A 249 18.06 19.34 2.12
N VAL A 250 17.33 18.24 2.05
CA VAL A 250 16.14 17.99 2.87
C VAL A 250 16.46 16.91 3.90
N GLN A 251 16.54 17.33 5.15
CA GLN A 251 16.77 16.48 6.31
C GLN A 251 15.50 15.76 6.78
N GLY A 252 15.71 14.71 7.56
CA GLY A 252 14.64 13.94 8.18
C GLY A 252 13.75 14.76 9.13
N ASN A 253 12.47 14.42 9.16
CA ASN A 253 11.49 15.01 10.07
C ASN A 253 10.82 13.95 10.96
N GLY A 254 11.64 13.27 11.78
CA GLY A 254 11.22 12.19 12.68
C GLY A 254 11.63 10.80 12.20
N PHE A 255 10.94 9.76 12.70
CA PHE A 255 11.25 8.36 12.36
C PHE A 255 10.88 8.04 10.90
N TRP A 256 11.88 7.64 10.11
CA TRP A 256 11.72 7.27 8.72
C TRP A 256 11.46 5.77 8.56
N LEU A 257 10.28 5.41 8.04
CA LEU A 257 9.97 4.03 7.69
C LEU A 257 10.36 3.78 6.23
N ALA A 258 11.53 3.15 6.01
CA ALA A 258 12.14 3.01 4.69
C ALA A 258 11.23 2.34 3.65
N LYS A 259 10.69 1.14 3.92
CA LYS A 259 9.73 0.53 2.98
C LYS A 259 8.31 1.10 3.09
N GLY A 260 8.06 1.92 4.11
CA GLY A 260 6.88 2.77 4.23
C GLY A 260 6.90 3.96 3.27
N PHE A 261 8.10 4.42 2.91
CA PHE A 261 8.40 5.67 2.22
C PHE A 261 7.69 6.87 2.84
N ARG A 262 7.80 6.99 4.17
CA ARG A 262 7.22 8.10 4.93
C ARG A 262 7.77 8.21 6.34
N TYR A 263 7.59 9.40 6.91
CA TYR A 263 7.69 9.61 8.35
C TYR A 263 6.41 9.16 9.06
N MET A 264 6.57 8.47 10.19
CA MET A 264 5.48 8.13 11.11
C MET A 264 6.00 7.77 12.50
N ASN A 265 5.10 7.75 13.48
CA ASN A 265 5.38 7.11 14.76
C ASN A 265 5.15 5.58 14.66
N PRO A 266 6.17 4.73 14.91
CA PRO A 266 6.05 3.28 14.81
C PRO A 266 5.06 2.66 15.80
N LEU A 267 4.70 3.35 16.90
CA LEU A 267 3.71 2.87 17.86
C LEU A 267 2.34 2.61 17.22
N TRP A 268 1.96 3.37 16.19
CA TRP A 268 0.72 3.12 15.46
C TRP A 268 0.68 1.73 14.83
N ILE A 269 1.81 1.23 14.33
CA ILE A 269 1.92 -0.12 13.77
C ILE A 269 1.69 -1.15 14.87
N THR A 270 2.36 -1.00 16.01
CA THR A 270 2.25 -1.94 17.14
C THR A 270 0.82 -1.97 17.70
N ILE A 271 0.20 -0.80 17.92
CA ILE A 271 -1.19 -0.69 18.39
C ILE A 271 -2.14 -1.36 17.39
N GLY A 272 -1.97 -1.08 16.10
CA GLY A 272 -2.76 -1.75 15.05
C GLY A 272 -2.58 -3.26 15.07
N ALA A 273 -1.35 -3.75 15.21
CA ALA A 273 -1.07 -5.17 15.29
C ALA A 273 -1.65 -5.83 16.56
N ILE A 274 -1.68 -5.13 17.70
CA ILE A 274 -2.36 -5.60 18.92
C ILE A 274 -3.86 -5.75 18.66
N LEU A 275 -4.50 -4.71 18.12
CA LEU A 275 -5.95 -4.71 17.88
C LEU A 275 -6.34 -5.78 16.85
N VAL A 276 -5.65 -5.82 15.71
CA VAL A 276 -5.93 -6.80 14.66
C VAL A 276 -5.54 -8.21 15.12
N GLY A 277 -4.44 -8.37 15.87
CA GLY A 277 -4.03 -9.65 16.45
C GLY A 277 -5.00 -10.18 17.49
N ALA A 278 -5.57 -9.32 18.33
CA ALA A 278 -6.61 -9.71 19.30
C ALA A 278 -7.90 -10.12 18.60
N TYR A 279 -8.34 -9.33 17.63
CA TYR A 279 -9.48 -9.68 16.78
C TYR A 279 -9.24 -11.03 16.07
N PHE A 280 -8.07 -11.21 15.46
CA PHE A 280 -7.73 -12.39 14.69
C PHE A 280 -7.68 -13.64 15.57
N SER A 281 -7.13 -13.55 16.78
CA SER A 281 -7.14 -14.66 17.72
C SER A 281 -8.56 -15.01 18.21
N MET A 282 -9.47 -14.05 18.34
CA MET A 282 -10.85 -14.32 18.77
C MET A 282 -11.70 -14.98 17.70
N ILE A 283 -11.56 -14.53 16.45
CA ILE A 283 -12.44 -14.90 15.33
C ILE A 283 -11.79 -15.96 14.43
N GLY A 284 -10.47 -16.08 14.43
CA GLY A 284 -9.70 -17.02 13.59
C GLY A 284 -9.70 -16.69 12.08
N ALA A 285 -10.21 -15.52 11.69
CA ALA A 285 -10.37 -15.14 10.28
C ALA A 285 -9.84 -13.73 9.99
N ALA A 286 -9.46 -13.49 8.73
CA ALA A 286 -9.18 -12.16 8.16
C ALA A 286 -7.99 -11.36 8.71
N GLY A 287 -7.14 -11.90 9.58
CA GLY A 287 -6.03 -11.15 10.22
C GLY A 287 -5.12 -10.43 9.23
N GLY A 288 -4.61 -11.11 8.21
CA GLY A 288 -3.71 -10.53 7.21
C GLY A 288 -4.37 -9.43 6.36
N MET A 289 -5.66 -9.56 6.05
CA MET A 289 -6.41 -8.55 5.29
C MET A 289 -6.73 -7.31 6.11
N LEU A 290 -7.11 -7.51 7.37
CA LEU A 290 -7.37 -6.42 8.30
C LEU A 290 -6.08 -5.67 8.60
N MET A 291 -4.95 -6.37 8.75
CA MET A 291 -3.65 -5.73 8.87
C MET A 291 -3.29 -4.95 7.61
N ALA A 292 -3.54 -5.52 6.42
CA ALA A 292 -3.35 -4.80 5.17
C ALA A 292 -4.24 -3.54 5.08
N ALA A 293 -5.49 -3.62 5.53
CA ALA A 293 -6.41 -2.48 5.58
C ALA A 293 -5.90 -1.41 6.55
N PHE A 294 -5.51 -1.80 7.77
CA PHE A 294 -4.90 -0.92 8.75
C PHE A 294 -3.65 -0.23 8.19
N GLN A 295 -2.76 -0.99 7.55
CA GLN A 295 -1.55 -0.44 6.98
C GLN A 295 -1.80 0.49 5.77
N VAL A 296 -2.89 0.33 5.04
CA VAL A 296 -3.24 1.24 3.95
C VAL A 296 -3.93 2.50 4.46
N ILE A 297 -4.78 2.38 5.49
CA ILE A 297 -5.62 3.47 5.99
C ILE A 297 -4.84 4.35 6.98
N VAL A 298 -4.17 3.74 7.95
CA VAL A 298 -3.50 4.44 9.06
C VAL A 298 -2.03 4.66 8.72
N VAL A 299 -1.32 3.57 8.38
CA VAL A 299 0.13 3.61 8.07
C VAL A 299 0.37 4.22 6.68
N GLN A 300 -0.58 4.12 5.74
CA GLN A 300 -0.50 4.56 4.34
C GLN A 300 0.86 4.26 3.67
N THR A 301 1.35 3.03 3.83
CA THR A 301 2.59 2.54 3.23
C THR A 301 2.61 2.76 1.71
N ALA A 302 3.66 3.39 1.19
CA ALA A 302 3.83 3.67 -0.23
C ALA A 302 4.85 2.75 -0.95
N GLY A 303 5.63 1.96 -0.20
CA GLY A 303 6.70 1.12 -0.76
C GLY A 303 7.94 1.94 -1.14
N PRO A 304 9.15 1.36 -1.14
CA PRO A 304 10.35 2.07 -1.56
C PRO A 304 10.31 2.38 -3.06
N ILE A 305 11.24 3.22 -3.51
CA ILE A 305 11.38 3.57 -4.93
C ILE A 305 11.61 2.28 -5.73
N GLY A 306 10.93 2.18 -6.87
CA GLY A 306 10.99 1.03 -7.75
C GLY A 306 10.15 -0.17 -7.33
N ILE A 307 9.53 -0.18 -6.14
CA ILE A 307 8.68 -1.28 -5.66
C ILE A 307 7.29 -0.78 -5.29
N ASN A 308 6.25 -1.51 -5.70
CA ASN A 308 4.88 -1.15 -5.33
C ASN A 308 4.59 -1.47 -3.85
N ALA A 309 3.90 -0.57 -3.15
CA ALA A 309 3.47 -0.74 -1.76
C ALA A 309 2.84 -2.11 -1.47
N ALA A 310 2.00 -2.62 -2.38
CA ALA A 310 1.30 -3.88 -2.18
C ALA A 310 2.26 -5.07 -2.01
N ASN A 311 3.40 -5.04 -2.68
CA ASN A 311 4.39 -6.12 -2.63
C ASN A 311 5.28 -6.06 -1.38
N VAL A 312 5.36 -4.90 -0.72
CA VAL A 312 6.01 -4.73 0.58
C VAL A 312 5.09 -5.10 1.74
N LEU A 313 3.80 -4.76 1.61
CA LEU A 313 2.81 -4.96 2.67
C LEU A 313 2.50 -6.43 2.92
N ARG A 314 2.37 -7.22 1.85
CA ARG A 314 1.96 -8.62 1.96
C ARG A 314 2.91 -9.47 2.82
N PRO A 315 4.24 -9.45 2.63
CA PRO A 315 5.16 -10.18 3.50
C PRO A 315 5.04 -9.77 4.98
N SER A 316 4.99 -8.46 5.27
CA SER A 316 4.87 -7.96 6.65
C SER A 316 3.56 -8.35 7.32
N ASN A 317 2.45 -8.42 6.57
CA ASN A 317 1.16 -8.87 7.11
C ASN A 317 1.16 -10.35 7.49
N MET A 318 2.01 -11.18 6.86
CA MET A 318 2.13 -12.60 7.24
C MET A 318 2.74 -12.78 8.62
N ALA A 319 3.53 -11.81 9.10
CA ALA A 319 4.04 -11.83 10.47
C ALA A 319 2.88 -11.78 11.48
N LEU A 320 1.85 -10.96 11.24
CA LEU A 320 0.69 -10.92 12.13
C LEU A 320 0.00 -12.28 12.18
N THR A 321 -0.30 -12.86 11.02
CA THR A 321 -1.03 -14.13 10.92
C THR A 321 -0.21 -15.34 11.37
N LEU A 322 1.09 -15.17 11.59
CA LEU A 322 1.96 -16.18 12.19
C LEU A 322 2.07 -16.00 13.71
N PHE A 323 2.37 -14.79 14.19
CA PHE A 323 2.70 -14.56 15.59
C PHE A 323 1.49 -14.32 16.50
N SER A 324 0.37 -13.82 15.97
CA SER A 324 -0.89 -13.74 16.74
C SER A 324 -1.42 -15.11 17.16
N PRO A 325 -1.50 -16.12 16.27
CA PRO A 325 -1.76 -17.49 16.69
C PRO A 325 -0.83 -17.98 17.79
N LEU A 326 0.48 -17.78 17.66
CA LEU A 326 1.46 -18.21 18.66
C LEU A 326 1.20 -17.58 20.03
N GLY A 327 0.84 -16.29 20.08
CA GLY A 327 0.46 -15.62 21.32
C GLY A 327 -0.80 -16.19 21.97
N SER A 328 -1.77 -16.64 21.16
CA SER A 328 -3.00 -17.30 21.64
C SER A 328 -2.82 -18.79 21.96
N PHE A 329 -1.80 -19.42 21.39
CA PHE A 329 -1.66 -20.87 21.30
C PHE A 329 -1.53 -21.53 22.67
N TYR A 330 -0.65 -21.01 23.54
CA TYR A 330 -0.46 -21.55 24.88
C TYR A 330 -1.78 -21.63 25.66
N ARG A 331 -2.61 -20.59 25.56
CA ARG A 331 -3.89 -20.54 26.27
C ARG A 331 -4.89 -21.54 25.70
N TYR A 332 -5.05 -21.60 24.38
CA TYR A 332 -6.00 -22.52 23.76
C TYR A 332 -5.56 -23.99 23.87
N ALA A 333 -4.28 -24.28 23.69
CA ALA A 333 -3.75 -25.64 23.66
C ALA A 333 -3.48 -26.20 25.07
N ALA A 334 -2.77 -25.45 25.92
CA ALA A 334 -2.30 -25.96 27.21
C ALA A 334 -3.24 -25.60 28.37
N VAL A 335 -3.65 -24.33 28.49
CA VAL A 335 -4.48 -23.88 29.62
C VAL A 335 -5.92 -24.37 29.51
N GLU A 336 -6.51 -24.24 28.32
CA GLU A 336 -7.93 -24.49 28.09
C GLU A 336 -8.20 -25.79 27.35
N LYS A 337 -7.17 -26.43 26.78
CA LYS A 337 -7.26 -27.72 26.08
C LYS A 337 -8.42 -27.78 25.08
N ARG A 338 -8.55 -26.73 24.25
CA ARG A 338 -9.63 -26.55 23.25
C ARG A 338 -9.22 -26.85 21.81
N VAL A 339 -8.07 -27.50 21.62
CA VAL A 339 -7.52 -27.81 20.31
C VAL A 339 -7.85 -29.26 19.95
N ALA A 340 -8.61 -29.44 18.87
CA ALA A 340 -8.82 -30.74 18.25
C ALA A 340 -7.60 -31.10 17.38
N TRP A 341 -6.58 -31.69 18.00
CA TRP A 341 -5.26 -31.93 17.38
C TRP A 341 -5.30 -32.71 16.06
N PRO A 342 -6.00 -33.85 15.92
CA PRO A 342 -6.00 -34.60 14.67
C PRO A 342 -6.53 -33.77 13.49
N VAL A 343 -7.57 -32.98 13.75
CA VAL A 343 -8.15 -32.07 12.75
C VAL A 343 -7.18 -30.93 12.44
N GLY A 344 -6.60 -30.29 13.46
CA GLY A 344 -5.68 -29.17 13.27
C GLY A 344 -4.42 -29.53 12.51
N ILE A 345 -3.85 -30.70 12.81
CA ILE A 345 -2.67 -31.23 12.11
C ILE A 345 -3.04 -31.59 10.67
N SER A 346 -4.10 -32.37 10.45
CA SER A 346 -4.52 -32.76 9.10
C SER A 346 -4.82 -31.53 8.23
N PHE A 347 -5.54 -30.55 8.80
CA PHE A 347 -5.89 -29.32 8.11
C PHE A 347 -4.65 -28.47 7.79
N GLY A 348 -3.73 -28.33 8.75
CA GLY A 348 -2.45 -27.62 8.59
C GLY A 348 -1.53 -28.24 7.54
N VAL A 349 -1.38 -29.57 7.55
CA VAL A 349 -0.60 -30.32 6.54
C VAL A 349 -1.20 -30.13 5.15
N GLY A 350 -2.52 -30.26 5.02
CA GLY A 350 -3.22 -30.00 3.76
C GLY A 350 -2.91 -28.60 3.23
N ILE A 351 -3.04 -27.57 4.07
CA ILE A 351 -2.74 -26.18 3.72
C ILE A 351 -1.27 -25.99 3.33
N PHE A 352 -0.34 -26.61 4.05
CA PHE A 352 1.09 -26.51 3.75
C PHE A 352 1.39 -27.08 2.36
N ILE A 353 0.87 -28.27 2.04
CA ILE A 353 1.01 -28.92 0.73
C ILE A 353 0.35 -28.07 -0.36
N GLY A 354 -0.91 -27.67 -0.16
CA GLY A 354 -1.66 -26.87 -1.12
C GLY A 354 -1.02 -25.52 -1.40
N SER A 355 -0.53 -24.84 -0.36
CA SER A 355 0.12 -23.54 -0.49
C SER A 355 1.50 -23.67 -1.14
N ILE A 356 2.41 -24.50 -0.64
CA ILE A 356 3.80 -24.52 -1.13
C ILE A 356 3.92 -25.26 -2.46
N TRP A 357 3.31 -26.45 -2.57
CA TRP A 357 3.55 -27.36 -3.68
C TRP A 357 2.62 -27.09 -4.86
N LEU A 358 1.30 -27.17 -4.64
CA LEU A 358 0.31 -27.03 -5.72
C LEU A 358 0.07 -25.57 -6.13
N GLY A 359 0.17 -24.61 -5.19
CA GLY A 359 -0.05 -23.20 -5.47
C GLY A 359 0.96 -22.60 -6.47
N LYS A 360 2.17 -23.17 -6.59
CA LYS A 360 3.15 -22.78 -7.61
C LYS A 360 2.61 -23.00 -9.04
N TYR A 361 1.93 -24.11 -9.26
CA TYR A 361 1.39 -24.46 -10.57
C TYR A 361 0.08 -23.72 -10.84
N ALA A 362 -0.82 -23.64 -9.85
CA ALA A 362 -2.10 -22.95 -10.00
C ALA A 362 -1.96 -21.47 -10.42
N THR A 363 -0.95 -20.78 -9.89
CA THR A 363 -0.68 -19.36 -10.23
C THR A 363 -0.10 -19.15 -11.64
N GLN A 364 0.41 -20.19 -12.29
CA GLN A 364 0.89 -20.12 -13.68
C GLN A 364 -0.26 -20.20 -14.70
N TYR A 365 -1.31 -20.97 -14.39
CA TYR A 365 -2.41 -21.24 -15.33
C TYR A 365 -3.67 -20.38 -15.08
N LEU A 366 -3.84 -19.77 -13.89
CA LEU A 366 -5.00 -18.96 -13.56
C LEU A 366 -4.69 -17.45 -13.53
N PRO A 367 -5.29 -16.64 -14.43
CA PRO A 367 -5.13 -15.18 -14.40
C PRO A 367 -5.70 -14.59 -13.10
N LEU A 368 -4.88 -13.80 -12.37
CA LEU A 368 -5.25 -13.14 -11.11
C LEU A 368 -6.52 -12.28 -11.15
N LYS A 369 -6.98 -11.88 -12.34
CA LYS A 369 -8.19 -11.07 -12.52
C LYS A 369 -9.46 -11.92 -12.32
N THR A 370 -9.59 -13.03 -13.05
CA THR A 370 -10.75 -13.95 -13.00
C THR A 370 -10.91 -14.56 -11.60
N TYR A 371 -9.80 -14.86 -10.96
CA TYR A 371 -9.77 -15.54 -9.68
C TYR A 371 -10.31 -14.69 -8.50
N LYS A 372 -10.12 -13.37 -8.53
CA LYS A 372 -10.61 -12.44 -7.50
C LYS A 372 -12.13 -12.43 -7.37
N GLU A 373 -12.83 -12.53 -8.51
CA GLU A 373 -14.29 -12.47 -8.56
C GLU A 373 -14.90 -13.73 -7.94
N TRP A 374 -14.37 -14.91 -8.28
CA TRP A 374 -14.80 -16.18 -7.69
C TRP A 374 -14.57 -16.28 -6.19
N LEU A 375 -13.43 -15.80 -5.68
CA LEU A 375 -13.21 -15.78 -4.24
C LEU A 375 -14.22 -14.87 -3.55
N ALA A 376 -14.49 -13.70 -4.11
CA ALA A 376 -15.41 -12.77 -3.50
C ALA A 376 -16.84 -13.35 -3.45
N ILE A 377 -17.26 -14.09 -4.48
CA ILE A 377 -18.49 -14.89 -4.46
C ILE A 377 -18.45 -15.93 -3.34
N LEU A 378 -17.39 -16.72 -3.23
CA LEU A 378 -17.22 -17.73 -2.18
C LEU A 378 -17.34 -17.13 -0.77
N VAL A 379 -16.70 -15.97 -0.53
CA VAL A 379 -16.73 -15.25 0.75
C VAL A 379 -18.15 -14.79 1.08
N VAL A 380 -18.91 -14.28 0.11
CA VAL A 380 -20.31 -13.91 0.33
C VAL A 380 -21.16 -15.12 0.60
N LEU A 381 -21.00 -16.21 -0.14
CA LEU A 381 -21.74 -17.45 0.11
C LEU A 381 -21.47 -17.96 1.54
N MET A 382 -20.22 -17.91 2.01
CA MET A 382 -19.87 -18.24 3.38
C MET A 382 -20.46 -17.26 4.42
N GLY A 383 -20.48 -15.96 4.10
CA GLY A 383 -21.11 -14.92 4.92
C GLY A 383 -22.62 -15.15 5.07
N ILE A 384 -23.32 -15.33 3.95
CA ILE A 384 -24.76 -15.67 3.92
C ILE A 384 -25.01 -16.97 4.67
N ARG A 385 -24.18 -18.00 4.46
CA ARG A 385 -24.33 -19.28 5.17
C ARG A 385 -24.15 -19.12 6.67
N THR A 386 -23.20 -18.30 7.11
CA THR A 386 -22.99 -18.01 8.53
C THR A 386 -24.17 -17.25 9.14
N LEU A 387 -24.79 -16.33 8.39
CA LEU A 387 -26.05 -15.68 8.80
C LEU A 387 -27.21 -16.68 8.86
N TYR A 388 -27.31 -17.59 7.89
CA TYR A 388 -28.32 -18.65 7.91
C TYR A 388 -28.21 -19.54 9.15
N GLU A 389 -26.99 -19.85 9.60
CA GLU A 389 -26.78 -20.61 10.85
C GLU A 389 -27.20 -19.89 12.11
N LEU A 390 -27.31 -18.57 12.07
CA LEU A 390 -27.77 -17.75 13.19
C LEU A 390 -29.31 -17.67 13.26
N THR A 391 -30.02 -18.21 12.27
CA THR A 391 -31.49 -18.24 12.28
C THR A 391 -32.01 -19.21 13.36
N PRO A 392 -33.14 -18.90 14.03
CA PRO A 392 -33.71 -19.75 15.08
C PRO A 392 -33.93 -21.19 14.61
N ALA A 393 -34.47 -21.38 13.41
CA ALA A 393 -34.75 -22.69 12.83
C ALA A 393 -33.51 -23.59 12.70
N VAL A 394 -32.35 -23.03 12.36
CA VAL A 394 -31.10 -23.80 12.24
C VAL A 394 -30.45 -24.02 13.61
N MET A 395 -30.51 -23.03 14.49
CA MET A 395 -30.01 -23.17 15.86
C MET A 395 -30.76 -24.25 16.64
N GLU A 396 -32.08 -24.39 16.44
CA GLU A 396 -32.87 -25.45 17.07
C GLU A 396 -32.51 -26.84 16.56
N LYS A 397 -32.15 -26.97 15.28
CA LYS A 397 -31.68 -28.24 14.70
C LYS A 397 -30.32 -28.67 15.26
N ARG A 398 -29.46 -27.73 15.65
CA ARG A 398 -28.12 -28.03 16.21
C ARG A 398 -28.17 -28.24 17.73
N LYS A 399 -28.77 -29.36 18.15
CA LYS A 399 -28.97 -29.73 19.58
C LYS A 399 -27.69 -29.61 20.41
N ASN A 400 -26.57 -30.16 19.94
CA ASN A 400 -25.28 -30.17 20.66
C ASN A 400 -24.73 -28.75 20.86
N ILE A 401 -24.84 -27.88 19.85
CA ILE A 401 -24.42 -26.47 19.98
C ILE A 401 -25.36 -25.72 20.92
N LYS A 402 -26.68 -25.93 20.82
CA LYS A 402 -27.68 -25.31 21.70
C LYS A 402 -27.44 -25.69 23.17
N ALA A 403 -27.20 -26.97 23.44
CA ALA A 403 -26.89 -27.47 24.77
C ALA A 403 -25.57 -26.89 25.31
N MET A 404 -24.52 -26.84 24.48
CA MET A 404 -23.25 -26.21 24.83
C MET A 404 -23.41 -24.72 25.16
N VAL A 405 -24.15 -23.95 24.34
CA VAL A 405 -24.41 -22.52 24.58
C VAL A 405 -25.16 -22.31 25.89
N LYS A 406 -26.12 -23.17 26.22
CA LYS A 406 -26.83 -23.12 27.50
C LYS A 406 -25.86 -23.29 28.68
N LYS A 407 -25.05 -24.36 28.67
CA LYS A 407 -24.04 -24.64 29.70
C LYS A 407 -23.00 -23.52 29.84
N PHE A 408 -22.56 -22.94 28.72
CA PHE A 408 -21.66 -21.81 28.72
C PHE A 408 -22.29 -20.57 29.37
N ASN A 409 -23.55 -20.23 29.04
CA ASN A 409 -24.24 -19.08 29.61
C ASN A 409 -24.48 -19.25 31.12
N GLU A 410 -24.81 -20.46 31.57
CA GLU A 410 -24.94 -20.81 32.99
C GLU A 410 -23.61 -20.61 33.74
N GLU A 411 -22.50 -21.05 33.15
CA GLU A 411 -21.17 -20.82 33.72
C GLU A 411 -20.80 -19.33 33.77
N VAL A 412 -21.14 -18.55 32.74
CA VAL A 412 -20.91 -17.09 32.73
C VAL A 412 -21.70 -16.42 33.85
N ALA A 413 -22.96 -16.82 34.04
CA ALA A 413 -23.80 -16.30 35.13
C ALA A 413 -23.22 -16.65 36.50
N ARG A 414 -22.80 -17.91 36.70
CA ARG A 414 -22.16 -18.38 37.94
C ARG A 414 -20.86 -17.63 38.22
N ALA A 415 -19.99 -17.51 37.22
CA ALA A 415 -18.72 -16.81 37.35
C ALA A 415 -18.91 -15.34 37.72
N LYS A 416 -19.92 -14.68 37.14
CA LYS A 416 -20.30 -13.30 37.48
C LYS A 416 -20.78 -13.19 38.94
N ALA A 417 -21.58 -14.14 39.42
CA ALA A 417 -22.03 -14.17 40.81
C ALA A 417 -20.87 -14.40 41.80
N GLU A 418 -19.89 -15.22 41.43
CA GLU A 418 -18.72 -15.56 42.24
C GLU A 418 -17.54 -14.57 42.09
N GLY A 419 -17.69 -13.50 41.30
CA GLY A 419 -16.63 -12.50 41.07
C GLY A 419 -15.39 -13.05 40.34
N ARG A 420 -15.51 -14.19 39.66
CA ARG A 420 -14.41 -14.85 38.92
C ARG A 420 -14.61 -14.82 37.41
N ALA A 421 -13.56 -15.13 36.67
CA ALA A 421 -13.67 -15.31 35.22
C ALA A 421 -14.37 -16.65 34.88
N ALA A 422 -15.19 -16.64 33.83
CA ALA A 422 -15.84 -17.85 33.31
C ALA A 422 -14.80 -18.88 32.85
N GLN A 423 -14.98 -20.13 33.28
CA GLN A 423 -14.15 -21.23 32.85
C GLN A 423 -14.65 -21.77 31.51
N MET A 424 -13.72 -22.16 30.64
CA MET A 424 -14.09 -22.76 29.35
C MET A 424 -14.10 -24.28 29.47
N GLY A 425 -15.01 -24.90 28.73
CA GLY A 425 -14.99 -26.34 28.47
C GLY A 425 -13.66 -26.78 27.84
N ARG A 426 -13.33 -28.05 28.03
CA ARG A 426 -12.14 -28.72 27.49
C ARG A 426 -12.56 -29.76 26.47
N ILE A 427 -11.68 -30.10 25.55
CA ILE A 427 -11.86 -31.21 24.62
C ILE A 427 -11.46 -32.50 25.31
N GLU A 428 -12.38 -33.46 25.32
CA GLU A 428 -12.17 -34.82 25.81
C GLU A 428 -12.30 -35.78 24.63
N PRO A 429 -11.19 -36.33 24.10
CA PRO A 429 -11.24 -37.24 22.97
C PRO A 429 -11.96 -38.55 23.37
N VAL A 430 -12.92 -38.97 22.56
CA VAL A 430 -13.65 -40.25 22.72
C VAL A 430 -13.09 -41.29 21.76
N LYS A 431 -12.89 -40.90 20.50
CA LYS A 431 -12.35 -41.75 19.44
C LYS A 431 -11.40 -40.96 18.57
N SER A 432 -10.19 -41.50 18.35
CA SER A 432 -9.18 -40.90 17.49
C SER A 432 -8.94 -41.76 16.25
N GLY A 433 -9.41 -41.29 15.10
CA GLY A 433 -9.18 -41.91 13.80
C GLY A 433 -8.92 -40.86 12.72
N LEU A 434 -8.34 -41.28 11.59
CA LEU A 434 -8.00 -40.39 10.47
C LEU A 434 -9.22 -39.85 9.72
N THR A 435 -10.33 -40.61 9.71
CA THR A 435 -11.58 -40.26 9.02
C THR A 435 -12.75 -40.05 9.98
N ASP A 436 -12.63 -40.49 11.22
CA ASP A 436 -13.66 -40.40 12.27
C ASP A 436 -13.01 -39.97 13.59
N TYR A 437 -13.08 -38.69 13.89
CA TYR A 437 -12.64 -38.11 15.17
C TYR A 437 -13.86 -37.68 15.96
N ARG A 438 -14.01 -38.21 17.18
CA ARG A 438 -15.11 -37.88 18.10
C ARG A 438 -14.56 -37.36 19.41
N PHE A 439 -15.12 -36.26 19.88
CA PHE A 439 -14.71 -35.64 21.13
C PHE A 439 -15.88 -34.99 21.84
N LYS A 440 -15.80 -34.90 23.17
CA LYS A 440 -16.76 -34.13 23.97
C LYS A 440 -16.24 -32.72 24.21
N PHE A 441 -17.14 -31.75 24.15
CA PHE A 441 -16.89 -30.36 24.54
C PHE A 441 -18.13 -29.84 25.27
N TRP A 442 -17.97 -29.38 26.51
CA TRP A 442 -19.09 -29.12 27.43
C TRP A 442 -20.01 -30.34 27.64
N GLY A 443 -19.44 -31.54 27.60
CA GLY A 443 -20.18 -32.81 27.71
C GLY A 443 -21.01 -33.20 26.49
N GLU A 444 -21.03 -32.37 25.44
CA GLU A 444 -21.70 -32.66 24.16
C GLU A 444 -20.71 -33.30 23.19
N GLU A 445 -21.10 -34.37 22.51
CA GLU A 445 -20.25 -35.08 21.55
C GLU A 445 -20.27 -34.38 20.18
N PHE A 446 -19.09 -34.23 19.59
CA PHE A 446 -18.89 -33.69 18.25
C PHE A 446 -18.10 -34.69 17.40
N GLN A 447 -18.53 -34.86 16.16
CA GLN A 447 -17.88 -35.73 15.18
C GLN A 447 -17.35 -34.87 14.03
N ILE A 448 -16.12 -35.17 13.60
CA ILE A 448 -15.47 -34.51 12.47
C ILE A 448 -14.54 -35.48 11.76
N ASN A 449 -14.36 -35.32 10.45
CA ASN A 449 -13.46 -36.12 9.64
C ASN A 449 -12.15 -35.36 9.42
N PRO A 450 -11.04 -35.72 10.10
CA PRO A 450 -9.76 -35.03 9.92
C PRO A 450 -9.28 -35.03 8.47
N LEU A 451 -9.33 -36.16 7.77
CA LEU A 451 -8.87 -36.30 6.39
C LEU A 451 -9.63 -35.38 5.42
N LEU A 452 -10.95 -35.26 5.56
CA LEU A 452 -11.76 -34.33 4.77
C LEU A 452 -11.28 -32.89 4.94
N PHE A 453 -10.96 -32.50 6.19
CA PHE A 453 -10.39 -31.20 6.47
C PHE A 453 -8.97 -31.07 5.92
N GLY A 454 -8.16 -32.12 5.90
CA GLY A 454 -6.87 -32.12 5.17
C GLY A 454 -7.02 -31.81 3.68
N ILE A 455 -7.97 -32.47 2.99
CA ILE A 455 -8.25 -32.21 1.56
C ILE A 455 -8.77 -30.78 1.35
N LEU A 456 -9.69 -30.32 2.21
CA LEU A 456 -10.20 -28.96 2.16
C LEU A 456 -9.08 -27.94 2.42
N GLY A 457 -8.17 -28.27 3.33
CA GLY A 457 -6.97 -27.50 3.64
C GLY A 457 -6.07 -27.34 2.42
N LEU A 458 -5.89 -28.39 1.65
CA LEU A 458 -5.16 -28.35 0.38
C LEU A 458 -5.78 -27.36 -0.60
N LEU A 459 -7.10 -27.43 -0.81
CA LEU A 459 -7.80 -26.48 -1.69
C LEU A 459 -7.68 -25.04 -1.18
N ILE A 460 -7.91 -24.81 0.12
CA ILE A 460 -7.76 -23.49 0.75
C ILE A 460 -6.31 -23.00 0.68
N GLY A 461 -5.32 -23.89 0.78
CA GLY A 461 -3.89 -23.58 0.68
C GLY A 461 -3.49 -23.08 -0.71
N VAL A 462 -3.97 -23.75 -1.76
CA VAL A 462 -3.81 -23.29 -3.16
C VAL A 462 -4.44 -21.91 -3.33
N VAL A 463 -5.65 -21.75 -2.76
CA VAL A 463 -6.39 -20.50 -2.85
C VAL A 463 -5.65 -19.35 -2.15
N SER A 464 -5.16 -19.64 -0.95
CA SER A 464 -4.42 -18.74 -0.06
C SER A 464 -3.16 -18.19 -0.71
N ARG A 465 -2.31 -19.06 -1.29
CA ARG A 465 -1.06 -18.63 -1.93
C ARG A 465 -1.32 -17.66 -3.07
N SER A 466 -2.34 -17.94 -3.87
CA SER A 466 -2.70 -17.13 -5.04
C SER A 466 -3.12 -15.70 -4.67
N PHE A 467 -3.73 -15.51 -3.50
CA PHE A 467 -4.08 -14.18 -2.99
C PHE A 467 -3.00 -13.54 -2.13
N GLY A 468 -2.13 -14.34 -1.52
CA GLY A 468 -1.07 -13.82 -0.67
C GLY A 468 -1.59 -13.21 0.64
N ILE A 469 -2.76 -13.65 1.07
CA ILE A 469 -3.56 -13.06 2.15
C ILE A 469 -3.48 -13.88 3.46
N GLY A 470 -2.95 -15.11 3.41
CA GLY A 470 -3.02 -16.06 4.52
C GLY A 470 -4.43 -16.64 4.61
N GLY A 471 -4.58 -17.92 4.28
CA GLY A 471 -5.86 -18.61 3.99
C GLY A 471 -6.82 -18.73 5.17
N GLY A 472 -6.47 -18.16 6.32
CA GLY A 472 -7.22 -18.27 7.57
C GLY A 472 -8.67 -17.84 7.48
N PHE A 473 -9.00 -16.87 6.63
CA PHE A 473 -10.35 -16.32 6.55
C PHE A 473 -11.43 -17.31 6.09
N LEU A 474 -11.07 -18.37 5.36
CA LEU A 474 -12.01 -19.43 4.96
C LEU A 474 -12.03 -20.61 5.95
N LEU A 475 -11.05 -20.71 6.85
CA LEU A 475 -10.89 -21.87 7.73
C LEU A 475 -12.03 -21.95 8.76
N VAL A 476 -12.31 -20.85 9.47
CA VAL A 476 -13.36 -20.84 10.49
C VAL A 476 -14.77 -21.05 9.90
N PRO A 477 -15.15 -20.36 8.80
CA PRO A 477 -16.41 -20.66 8.14
C PRO A 477 -16.50 -22.12 7.68
N ALA A 478 -15.42 -22.69 7.11
CA ALA A 478 -15.41 -24.10 6.72
C ALA A 478 -15.65 -25.05 7.91
N MET A 479 -15.00 -24.82 9.05
CA MET A 479 -15.15 -25.67 10.23
C MET A 479 -16.53 -25.55 10.90
N THR A 480 -17.10 -24.35 10.92
CA THR A 480 -18.42 -24.10 11.52
C THR A 480 -19.57 -24.55 10.64
N THR A 481 -19.39 -24.48 9.31
CA THR A 481 -20.43 -24.82 8.32
C THR A 481 -20.39 -26.29 7.89
N LEU A 482 -19.20 -26.81 7.57
CA LEU A 482 -19.03 -28.20 7.11
C LEU A 482 -18.78 -29.14 8.28
N GLY A 483 -17.99 -28.71 9.27
CA GLY A 483 -17.67 -29.51 10.45
C GLY A 483 -18.70 -29.39 11.58
N ALA A 484 -19.69 -28.51 11.44
CA ALA A 484 -20.70 -28.19 12.45
C ALA A 484 -20.11 -27.91 13.85
N LEU A 485 -18.86 -27.43 13.92
CA LEU A 485 -18.17 -27.18 15.18
C LEU A 485 -18.58 -25.83 15.77
N PRO A 486 -18.56 -25.70 17.11
CA PRO A 486 -18.69 -24.40 17.75
C PRO A 486 -17.45 -23.53 17.50
N MET A 487 -17.63 -22.22 17.43
CA MET A 487 -16.57 -21.22 17.24
C MET A 487 -15.46 -21.38 18.27
N TYR A 488 -15.81 -21.70 19.52
CA TYR A 488 -14.84 -21.91 20.60
C TYR A 488 -13.83 -23.04 20.35
N VAL A 489 -14.14 -23.97 19.45
CA VAL A 489 -13.26 -25.07 19.00
C VAL A 489 -12.72 -24.81 17.60
N ALA A 490 -13.54 -24.30 16.68
CA ALA A 490 -13.15 -24.01 15.31
C ALA A 490 -12.01 -22.97 15.24
N VAL A 491 -12.05 -21.93 16.07
CA VAL A 491 -11.03 -20.87 16.06
C VAL A 491 -9.63 -21.39 16.42
N PRO A 492 -9.40 -22.05 17.58
CA PRO A 492 -8.09 -22.63 17.89
C PRO A 492 -7.51 -23.54 16.81
N VAL A 493 -8.36 -24.38 16.20
CA VAL A 493 -7.95 -25.32 15.16
C VAL A 493 -7.57 -24.58 13.86
N SER A 494 -8.34 -23.55 13.49
CA SER A 494 -8.05 -22.71 12.32
C SER A 494 -6.74 -21.93 12.44
N LEU A 495 -6.36 -21.53 13.66
CA LEU A 495 -5.13 -20.77 13.90
C LEU A 495 -3.88 -21.62 13.60
N ILE A 496 -3.94 -22.93 13.88
CA ILE A 496 -2.87 -23.88 13.48
C ILE A 496 -2.73 -23.90 11.96
N GLY A 497 -3.84 -24.09 11.23
CA GLY A 497 -3.82 -24.07 9.77
C GLY A 497 -3.30 -22.74 9.21
N THR A 498 -3.63 -21.63 9.86
CA THR A 498 -3.17 -20.31 9.43
C THR A 498 -1.67 -20.10 9.67
N CYS A 499 -1.09 -20.66 10.74
CA CYS A 499 0.37 -20.65 10.94
C CYS A 499 1.08 -21.30 9.75
N PHE A 500 0.68 -22.52 9.39
CA PHE A 500 1.26 -23.24 8.25
C PHE A 500 1.08 -22.48 6.93
N SER A 501 -0.11 -21.91 6.69
CA SER A 501 -0.33 -21.06 5.52
C SER A 501 0.59 -19.84 5.50
N SER A 502 0.81 -19.20 6.65
CA SER A 502 1.59 -17.97 6.77
C SER A 502 3.07 -18.24 6.53
N ILE A 503 3.59 -19.36 7.03
CA ILE A 503 4.95 -19.81 6.77
C ILE A 503 5.15 -20.04 5.26
N GLY A 504 4.26 -20.81 4.62
CA GLY A 504 4.36 -21.09 3.19
C GLY A 504 4.26 -19.84 2.30
N ALA A 505 3.41 -18.89 2.67
CA ALA A 505 3.29 -17.61 1.99
C ALA A 505 4.53 -16.73 2.20
N PHE A 506 5.03 -16.64 3.44
CA PHE A 506 6.23 -15.85 3.77
C PHE A 506 7.47 -16.36 3.03
N LEU A 507 7.71 -17.68 3.01
CA LEU A 507 8.78 -18.29 2.21
C LEU A 507 8.61 -17.97 0.72
N GLY A 508 7.38 -18.00 0.21
CA GLY A 508 7.08 -17.61 -1.16
C GLY A 508 7.46 -16.15 -1.48
N TYR A 509 7.28 -15.22 -0.55
CA TYR A 509 7.70 -13.84 -0.73
C TYR A 509 9.22 -13.67 -0.66
N LEU A 510 9.88 -14.36 0.28
CA LEU A 510 11.34 -14.36 0.40
C LEU A 510 12.01 -14.83 -0.90
N LEU A 511 11.53 -15.94 -1.48
CA LEU A 511 12.03 -16.48 -2.74
C LEU A 511 11.84 -15.53 -3.93
N ASN A 512 10.87 -14.60 -3.85
CA ASN A 512 10.63 -13.58 -4.88
C ASN A 512 11.38 -12.25 -4.60
N GLY A 513 12.26 -12.21 -3.58
CA GLY A 513 13.02 -11.02 -3.20
C GLY A 513 12.22 -9.98 -2.39
N TYR A 514 10.97 -10.28 -2.02
CA TYR A 514 10.13 -9.36 -1.25
C TYR A 514 10.35 -9.57 0.25
N LEU A 515 11.40 -8.93 0.79
CA LEU A 515 11.66 -8.89 2.22
C LEU A 515 10.70 -7.91 2.92
N PRO A 516 10.20 -8.22 4.14
CA PRO A 516 9.52 -7.22 4.96
C PRO A 516 10.51 -6.13 5.42
N ASP A 517 10.00 -4.97 5.82
CA ASP A 517 10.81 -3.98 6.54
C ASP A 517 11.06 -4.48 7.96
N LEU A 518 12.30 -4.40 8.45
CA LEU A 518 12.67 -4.99 9.74
C LEU A 518 11.89 -4.35 10.89
N TRP A 519 11.78 -3.02 10.91
CA TRP A 519 11.04 -2.30 11.94
C TRP A 519 9.55 -2.59 11.88
N LEU A 520 8.99 -2.61 10.67
CA LEU A 520 7.59 -2.97 10.45
C LEU A 520 7.32 -4.41 10.92
N ALA A 521 8.21 -5.35 10.60
CA ALA A 521 8.08 -6.74 10.98
C ALA A 521 8.13 -6.90 12.51
N ILE A 522 9.12 -6.31 13.18
CA ILE A 522 9.27 -6.40 14.64
C ILE A 522 8.03 -5.82 15.35
N ALA A 523 7.56 -4.64 14.93
CA ALA A 523 6.36 -4.03 15.50
C ALA A 523 5.11 -4.90 15.34
N ILE A 524 4.95 -5.54 14.16
CA ILE A 524 3.83 -6.46 13.89
C ILE A 524 3.97 -7.77 14.67
N ILE A 525 5.19 -8.28 14.86
CA ILE A 525 5.45 -9.50 15.63
C ILE A 525 5.09 -9.29 17.09
N ILE A 526 5.63 -8.23 17.71
CA ILE A 526 5.38 -7.90 19.12
C ILE A 526 3.88 -7.63 19.31
N GLY A 527 3.31 -6.75 18.49
CA GLY A 527 1.90 -6.39 18.60
C GLY A 527 0.98 -7.57 18.30
N GLY A 528 1.29 -8.38 17.29
CA GLY A 528 0.54 -9.58 16.95
C GLY A 528 0.53 -10.60 18.09
N PHE A 529 1.70 -10.89 18.67
CA PHE A 529 1.83 -11.84 19.78
C PHE A 529 1.07 -11.38 21.03
N VAL A 530 1.25 -10.12 21.45
CA VAL A 530 0.49 -9.52 22.56
C VAL A 530 -1.01 -9.50 22.24
N GLY A 531 -1.37 -9.13 21.01
CA GLY A 531 -2.73 -9.17 20.51
C GLY A 531 -3.33 -10.58 20.64
N GLY A 532 -2.63 -11.62 20.23
CA GLY A 532 -3.07 -13.01 20.39
C GLY A 532 -3.28 -13.44 21.85
N MET A 533 -2.40 -13.01 22.75
CA MET A 533 -2.55 -13.24 24.19
C MET A 533 -3.79 -12.54 24.77
N LEU A 534 -4.12 -11.35 24.29
CA LEU A 534 -5.31 -10.62 24.69
C LEU A 534 -6.56 -11.23 24.05
N GLY A 535 -6.53 -11.52 22.75
CA GLY A 535 -7.64 -12.10 22.01
C GLY A 535 -8.11 -13.44 22.58
N SER A 536 -7.18 -14.33 22.94
CA SER A 536 -7.52 -15.60 23.58
C SER A 536 -8.22 -15.46 24.93
N ARG A 537 -7.91 -14.39 25.69
CA ARG A 537 -8.60 -14.04 26.93
C ARG A 537 -9.99 -13.45 26.66
N LEU A 538 -10.07 -12.52 25.70
CA LEU A 538 -11.29 -11.81 25.35
C LEU A 538 -12.34 -12.73 24.75
N GLN A 539 -11.96 -13.80 24.04
CA GLN A 539 -12.92 -14.71 23.39
C GLN A 539 -13.97 -15.28 24.36
N LYS A 540 -13.61 -15.50 25.64
CA LYS A 540 -14.54 -16.03 26.66
C LYS A 540 -15.63 -15.03 27.08
N LEU A 541 -15.43 -13.75 26.78
CA LEU A 541 -16.39 -12.69 27.11
C LEU A 541 -17.52 -12.62 26.08
N PHE A 542 -17.38 -13.30 24.94
CA PHE A 542 -18.33 -13.26 23.85
C PHE A 542 -19.08 -14.58 23.71
N SER A 543 -20.39 -14.49 23.49
CA SER A 543 -21.22 -15.64 23.18
C SER A 543 -20.89 -16.21 21.79
N GLU A 544 -21.16 -17.49 21.58
CA GLU A 544 -21.06 -18.19 20.30
C GLU A 544 -21.80 -17.42 19.18
N LYS A 545 -22.99 -16.88 19.51
CA LYS A 545 -23.81 -16.07 18.60
C LYS A 545 -23.11 -14.78 18.21
N THR A 546 -22.50 -14.08 19.17
CA THR A 546 -21.76 -12.84 18.92
C THR A 546 -20.54 -13.08 18.04
N LEU A 547 -19.76 -14.12 18.33
CA LEU A 547 -18.57 -14.48 17.53
C LEU A 547 -18.94 -14.79 16.07
N LYS A 548 -20.04 -15.51 15.83
CA LYS A 548 -20.55 -15.80 14.48
C LYS A 548 -21.04 -14.53 13.76
N TRP A 549 -21.71 -13.61 14.46
CA TRP A 549 -22.11 -12.32 13.87
C TRP A 549 -20.89 -11.50 13.43
N VAL A 550 -19.87 -11.41 14.30
CA VAL A 550 -18.63 -10.70 13.99
C VAL A 550 -17.91 -11.34 12.80
N LEU A 551 -17.87 -12.68 12.73
CA LEU A 551 -17.35 -13.41 11.58
C LEU A 551 -18.11 -13.06 10.29
N ALA A 552 -19.45 -13.10 10.31
CA ALA A 552 -20.28 -12.77 9.15
C ALA A 552 -20.01 -11.35 8.64
N ILE A 553 -20.06 -10.35 9.53
CA ILE A 553 -19.75 -8.94 9.21
C ILE A 553 -18.37 -8.82 8.55
N THR A 554 -17.40 -9.58 9.06
CA THR A 554 -16.04 -9.56 8.54
C THR A 554 -15.97 -10.16 7.15
N LEU A 555 -16.65 -11.27 6.88
CA LEU A 555 -16.74 -11.84 5.54
C LEU A 555 -17.39 -10.86 4.54
N PHE A 556 -18.47 -10.18 4.93
CA PHE A 556 -19.07 -9.14 4.08
C PHE A 556 -18.13 -7.96 3.84
N PHE A 557 -17.44 -7.48 4.88
CA PHE A 557 -16.41 -6.46 4.74
C PHE A 557 -15.33 -6.89 3.73
N LEU A 558 -14.86 -8.13 3.81
CA LEU A 558 -13.88 -8.68 2.87
C LEU A 558 -14.42 -8.75 1.43
N PHE A 559 -15.70 -9.06 1.25
CA PHE A 559 -16.33 -9.00 -0.07
C PHE A 559 -16.26 -7.59 -0.66
N PHE A 560 -16.67 -6.57 0.10
CA PHE A 560 -16.60 -5.17 -0.34
C PHE A 560 -15.15 -4.75 -0.65
N ARG A 561 -14.19 -5.23 0.15
CA ARG A 561 -12.75 -5.06 -0.06
C ARG A 561 -12.28 -5.66 -1.38
N PHE A 562 -12.66 -6.91 -1.69
CA PHE A 562 -12.27 -7.59 -2.93
C PHE A 562 -12.81 -6.89 -4.18
N PHE A 563 -14.03 -6.38 -4.11
CA PHE A 563 -14.64 -5.59 -5.18
C PHE A 563 -14.15 -4.14 -5.24
N LYS A 564 -13.18 -3.76 -4.38
CA LYS A 564 -12.69 -2.38 -4.21
C LYS A 564 -13.82 -1.37 -3.99
N ILE A 565 -14.91 -1.81 -3.37
CA ILE A 565 -16.06 -0.96 -3.07
C ILE A 565 -15.65 0.14 -2.07
N GLU A 566 -14.67 -0.15 -1.20
CA GLU A 566 -14.06 0.81 -0.26
C GLU A 566 -13.33 2.01 -0.87
N ILE A 567 -12.98 1.99 -2.17
CA ILE A 567 -12.46 3.21 -2.82
C ILE A 567 -13.59 4.24 -2.97
N TRP A 568 -14.84 3.80 -2.80
CA TRP A 568 -16.07 4.54 -3.06
C TRP A 568 -16.90 4.84 -1.80
N ILE A 569 -16.42 4.45 -0.61
CA ILE A 569 -16.88 4.90 0.71
C ILE A 569 -15.74 5.69 1.35
#